data_AF-A0A9W6U9E8-F1
#
_entry.id   AF-A0A9W6U9E8-F1
#
_cell.length_a   1.000
_cell.length_b   1.000
_cell.length_c   1.000
_cell.angle_alpha   90.00
_cell.angle_beta   90.00
_cell.angle_gamma   90.00
#
_symmetry.space_group_name_H-M   'P 1'
#
loop_
_entity.id
_entity.type
_entity.pdbx_description
1 polymer ?
#
loop_
_entity_poly.entity_id
_entity_poly.type
_entity_poly.pdbx_seq_one_letter_code
_entity_poly.pdbx_strand_id
1 'polypeptide(L)'
;MSAHELADRVHADGFVALPVATYGASQSLVELVRTQVLNRYQEFLAEAAAQQLNLNLREHSERLPGFYVREGGRIDMQLSTSAFQTRPLTSHTVETVHSVDMNLLKDMAAAWQPVLKELFAPDGFHLEYIGCVLSRPGDADQNWHLDGVHRNQQVQEPGERES
;
A
#
# COMPACT_ATOMS: atom_id res chain seq x y z
N MET A 1 -10.82 -23.81 6.89
CA MET A 1 -11.17 -22.72 7.80
C MET A 1 -12.20 -21.87 7.10
N SER A 2 -13.32 -21.59 7.75
CA SER A 2 -14.39 -20.75 7.22
C SER A 2 -14.00 -19.27 7.29
N ALA A 3 -14.74 -18.41 6.59
CA ALA A 3 -14.53 -16.96 6.67
C ALA A 3 -14.73 -16.42 8.09
N HIS A 4 -15.71 -16.97 8.82
CA HIS A 4 -16.02 -16.62 10.20
C HIS A 4 -14.85 -16.98 11.14
N GLU A 5 -14.34 -18.21 11.04
CA GLU A 5 -13.18 -18.65 11.83
C GLU A 5 -11.93 -17.81 11.54
N LEU A 6 -11.73 -17.35 10.29
CA LEU A 6 -10.62 -16.46 9.94
C LEU A 6 -10.79 -15.06 10.55
N ALA A 7 -12.01 -14.52 10.56
CA ALA A 7 -12.32 -13.24 11.19
C ALA A 7 -12.14 -13.29 12.72
N ASP A 8 -12.62 -14.35 13.38
CA ASP A 8 -12.43 -14.57 14.82
C ASP A 8 -10.94 -14.58 15.20
N ARG A 9 -10.10 -15.20 14.35
CA ARG A 9 -8.65 -15.18 14.55
C ARG A 9 -8.05 -13.80 14.40
N VAL A 10 -8.53 -12.96 13.48
CA VAL A 10 -8.07 -11.56 13.41
C VAL A 10 -8.46 -10.81 14.69
N HIS A 11 -9.66 -11.02 15.23
CA HIS A 11 -10.07 -10.39 16.49
C HIS A 11 -9.24 -10.87 17.70
N ALA A 12 -8.82 -12.14 17.71
CA ALA A 12 -8.04 -12.72 18.80
C ALA A 12 -6.53 -12.41 18.70
N ASP A 13 -5.95 -12.57 17.51
CA ASP A 13 -4.50 -12.53 17.27
C ASP A 13 -4.02 -11.21 16.65
N GLY A 14 -4.94 -10.36 16.18
CA GLY A 14 -4.63 -9.13 15.45
C GLY A 14 -4.26 -9.34 13.97
N PHE A 15 -4.07 -10.58 13.52
CA PHE A 15 -3.78 -10.90 12.12
C PHE A 15 -4.12 -12.35 11.77
N VAL A 16 -4.25 -12.63 10.46
CA VAL A 16 -4.36 -14.00 9.95
C VAL A 16 -3.72 -14.13 8.56
N ALA A 17 -3.05 -15.25 8.29
CA ALA A 17 -2.63 -15.60 6.94
C ALA A 17 -3.75 -16.38 6.23
N LEU A 18 -4.22 -15.87 5.09
CA LEU A 18 -5.30 -16.52 4.33
C LEU A 18 -4.77 -17.71 3.53
N PRO A 19 -5.47 -18.87 3.52
CA PRO A 19 -5.10 -20.01 2.68
C PRO A 19 -5.10 -19.65 1.18
N VAL A 20 -3.93 -19.78 0.52
CA VAL A 20 -3.75 -19.43 -0.90
C VAL A 20 -4.69 -20.22 -1.81
N ALA A 21 -4.99 -21.48 -1.49
CA ALA A 21 -5.88 -22.32 -2.30
C ALA A 21 -7.32 -21.79 -2.38
N THR A 22 -7.76 -20.99 -1.40
CA THR A 22 -9.14 -20.49 -1.32
C THR A 22 -9.21 -18.99 -1.58
N TYR A 23 -8.24 -18.23 -1.08
CA TYR A 23 -8.26 -16.77 -1.05
C TYR A 23 -7.13 -16.13 -1.88
N GLY A 24 -6.28 -16.95 -2.50
CA GLY A 24 -5.24 -16.47 -3.39
C GLY A 24 -5.81 -15.96 -4.71
N ALA A 25 -5.30 -14.83 -5.19
CA ALA A 25 -5.52 -14.40 -6.56
C ALA A 25 -4.86 -15.39 -7.54
N SER A 26 -5.38 -15.47 -8.77
CA SER A 26 -4.75 -16.28 -9.81
C SER A 26 -3.33 -15.76 -10.12
N GLN A 27 -2.43 -16.68 -10.46
CA GLN A 27 -1.05 -16.32 -10.81
C GLN A 27 -1.00 -15.32 -11.98
N SER A 28 -1.85 -15.49 -12.99
CA SER A 28 -1.93 -14.59 -14.14
C SER A 28 -2.32 -13.16 -13.74
N LEU A 29 -3.24 -13.01 -12.78
CA LEU A 29 -3.65 -11.70 -12.27
C LEU A 29 -2.52 -11.04 -11.47
N VAL A 30 -1.82 -11.83 -10.63
CA VAL A 30 -0.65 -11.35 -9.86
C VAL A 30 0.46 -10.87 -10.80
N GLU A 31 0.76 -11.63 -11.85
CA GLU A 31 1.79 -11.27 -12.84
C GLU A 31 1.43 -10.01 -13.63
N LEU A 32 0.16 -9.84 -13.97
CA LEU A 32 -0.33 -8.64 -14.66
C LEU A 32 -0.21 -7.39 -13.77
N VAL A 33 -0.68 -7.47 -12.52
CA VAL A 33 -0.55 -6.37 -11.55
C VAL A 33 0.92 -6.05 -11.29
N ARG A 34 1.77 -7.06 -11.11
CA ARG A 34 3.21 -6.87 -10.93
C ARG A 34 3.84 -6.12 -12.11
N THR A 35 3.48 -6.49 -13.34
CA THR A 35 3.99 -5.83 -14.54
C THR A 35 3.60 -4.35 -14.58
N GLN A 36 2.34 -4.03 -14.30
CA GLN A 36 1.88 -2.64 -14.29
C GLN A 36 2.54 -1.81 -13.18
N VAL A 37 2.68 -2.38 -11.98
CA VAL A 37 3.39 -1.74 -10.86
C VAL A 37 4.84 -1.44 -11.21
N LEU A 38 5.55 -2.38 -11.84
CA LEU A 38 6.94 -2.19 -12.24
C LEU A 38 7.09 -1.16 -13.35
N ASN A 39 6.17 -1.09 -14.30
CA ASN A 39 6.16 -0.04 -15.32
C ASN A 39 5.97 1.34 -14.66
N ARG A 40 5.00 1.44 -13.75
CA ARG A 40 4.75 2.68 -13.00
C ARG A 40 5.97 3.11 -12.17
N TYR A 41 6.65 2.14 -11.57
CA TYR A 41 7.92 2.38 -10.86
C TYR A 41 8.98 2.98 -11.80
N GLN A 42 9.18 2.42 -13.00
CA GLN A 42 10.16 2.92 -13.97
C GLN A 42 9.84 4.35 -14.43
N GLU A 43 8.56 4.70 -14.57
CA GLU A 43 8.15 6.07 -14.89
C GLU A 43 8.56 7.06 -13.81
N PHE A 44 8.34 6.74 -12.54
CA PHE A 44 8.77 7.60 -11.45
C PHE A 44 10.30 7.76 -11.40
N LEU A 45 11.06 6.69 -11.72
CA LEU A 45 12.51 6.80 -11.84
C LEU A 45 12.93 7.71 -13.00
N ALA A 46 12.26 7.60 -14.16
CA ALA A 46 12.52 8.46 -15.30
C ALA A 46 12.17 9.93 -15.01
N GLU A 47 11.07 10.17 -14.30
CA GLU A 47 10.66 11.51 -13.86
C GLU A 47 11.65 12.09 -12.84
N ALA A 48 12.11 11.29 -11.87
CA ALA A 48 13.15 11.68 -10.93
C ALA A 48 14.44 12.09 -11.67
N ALA A 49 14.86 11.31 -12.66
CA ALA A 49 16.03 11.60 -13.46
C ALA A 49 15.86 12.88 -14.28
N ALA A 50 14.70 13.08 -14.92
CA ALA A 50 14.39 14.29 -15.68
C ALA A 50 14.41 15.56 -14.80
N GLN A 51 13.99 15.44 -13.54
CA GLN A 51 14.03 16.51 -12.54
C GLN A 51 15.36 16.59 -11.77
N GLN A 52 16.35 15.75 -12.11
CA GLN A 52 17.66 15.68 -11.44
C GLN A 52 17.55 15.43 -9.92
N LEU A 53 16.52 14.68 -9.50
CA LEU A 53 16.30 14.33 -8.11
C LEU A 53 17.23 13.19 -7.70
N ASN A 54 18.15 13.47 -6.78
CA ASN A 54 18.89 12.42 -6.09
C ASN A 54 18.03 11.82 -4.97
N LEU A 55 17.35 10.71 -5.27
CA LEU A 55 16.41 10.04 -4.36
C LEU A 55 17.04 9.47 -3.07
N ASN A 56 18.37 9.44 -2.96
CA ASN A 56 19.06 9.08 -1.71
C ASN A 56 19.12 10.25 -0.72
N LEU A 57 18.78 11.47 -1.16
CA LEU A 57 18.73 12.64 -0.29
C LEU A 57 17.31 12.84 0.23
N ARG A 58 17.19 13.02 1.55
CA ARG A 58 15.92 13.25 2.24
C ARG A 58 15.11 14.42 1.66
N GLU A 59 15.78 15.46 1.18
CA GLU A 59 15.14 16.63 0.56
C GLU A 59 14.50 16.36 -0.81
N HIS A 60 14.86 15.23 -1.43
CA HIS A 60 14.34 14.78 -2.73
C HIS A 60 13.38 13.59 -2.61
N SER A 61 13.46 12.84 -1.51
CA SER A 61 12.82 11.54 -1.36
C SER A 61 11.28 11.57 -1.38
N GLU A 62 10.68 12.75 -1.22
CA GLU A 62 9.22 12.98 -1.27
C GLU A 62 8.82 14.07 -2.28
N ARG A 63 9.70 14.40 -3.24
CA ARG A 63 9.42 15.45 -4.23
C ARG A 63 8.46 15.01 -5.32
N LEU A 64 8.35 13.71 -5.57
CA LEU A 64 7.43 13.13 -6.53
C LEU A 64 6.13 12.70 -5.82
N PRO A 65 4.98 13.34 -6.11
CA PRO A 65 3.72 12.98 -5.47
C PRO A 65 3.37 11.51 -5.69
N GLY A 66 3.05 10.79 -4.61
CA GLY A 66 2.73 9.36 -4.67
C GLY A 66 3.95 8.45 -4.85
N PHE A 67 5.18 8.97 -4.73
CA PHE A 67 6.41 8.19 -4.81
C PHE A 67 7.37 8.61 -3.71
N TYR A 68 7.29 7.90 -2.58
CA TYR A 68 7.99 8.27 -1.36
C TYR A 68 9.11 7.30 -1.08
N VAL A 69 10.35 7.74 -1.30
CA VAL A 69 11.54 6.99 -0.90
C VAL A 69 11.74 7.21 0.60
N ARG A 70 11.77 6.11 1.34
CA ARG A 70 11.89 6.10 2.79
C ARG A 70 13.33 5.91 3.22
N GLU A 71 13.60 6.23 4.47
CA GLU A 71 14.86 5.88 5.10
C GLU A 71 15.11 4.37 4.97
N GLY A 72 16.33 3.99 4.59
CA GLY A 72 16.64 2.62 4.24
C GLY A 72 16.34 2.21 2.79
N GLY A 73 15.85 3.12 1.93
CA GLY A 73 15.78 2.92 0.48
C GLY A 73 14.48 2.32 -0.07
N ARG A 74 13.61 1.79 0.82
CA ARG A 74 12.26 1.32 0.48
C ARG A 74 11.42 2.43 -0.15
N ILE A 75 10.48 2.05 -1.00
CA ILE A 75 9.59 2.98 -1.69
C ILE A 75 8.15 2.67 -1.34
N ASP A 76 7.43 3.68 -0.85
CA ASP A 76 5.98 3.65 -0.73
C ASP A 76 5.38 4.38 -1.95
N MET A 77 4.77 3.62 -2.85
CA MET A 77 4.19 4.12 -4.09
C MET A 77 2.66 4.09 -4.02
N GLN A 78 2.02 5.22 -4.28
CA GLN A 78 0.57 5.31 -4.33
C GLN A 78 0.06 4.85 -5.70
N LEU A 79 -0.78 3.81 -5.72
CA LEU A 79 -1.36 3.28 -6.97
C LEU A 79 -2.72 3.91 -7.28
N SER A 80 -3.51 4.23 -6.25
CA SER A 80 -4.80 4.90 -6.39
C SER A 80 -4.77 6.32 -5.81
N THR A 81 -5.24 7.30 -6.57
CA THR A 81 -5.33 8.70 -6.14
C THR A 81 -6.47 8.97 -5.15
N SER A 82 -7.31 7.98 -4.82
CA SER A 82 -8.59 8.19 -4.16
C SER A 82 -8.54 8.52 -2.66
N ALA A 83 -7.48 8.17 -1.93
CA ALA A 83 -7.35 8.62 -0.53
C ALA A 83 -5.89 8.65 -0.07
N PHE A 84 -5.25 9.81 -0.20
CA PHE A 84 -4.27 10.40 0.72
C PHE A 84 -3.76 11.68 0.04
N GLN A 85 -4.68 12.61 -0.25
CA GLN A 85 -4.29 13.94 -0.71
C GLN A 85 -4.16 14.85 0.51
N THR A 86 -2.96 14.92 1.08
CA THR A 86 -2.59 16.05 1.95
C THR A 86 -2.09 17.26 1.15
N ARG A 87 -2.02 17.16 -0.20
CA ARG A 87 -1.79 18.30 -1.09
C ARG A 87 -2.71 18.25 -2.31
N PRO A 88 -3.28 19.39 -2.74
CA PRO A 88 -4.03 19.48 -3.98
C PRO A 88 -3.11 19.09 -5.14
N LEU A 89 -3.55 18.15 -5.98
CA LEU A 89 -2.96 17.96 -7.30
C LEU A 89 -3.13 19.27 -8.07
N THR A 90 -2.02 19.95 -8.36
CA THR A 90 -2.03 21.06 -9.32
C THR A 90 -2.46 20.50 -10.68
N SER A 91 -3.23 21.28 -11.44
CA SER A 91 -3.87 20.92 -12.72
C SER A 91 -2.92 20.55 -13.88
N HIS A 92 -1.68 20.16 -13.58
CA HIS A 92 -0.63 19.79 -14.52
C HIS A 92 -0.18 18.32 -14.41
N THR A 93 -0.80 17.50 -13.56
CA THR A 93 -0.65 16.05 -13.69
C THR A 93 -1.41 15.59 -14.92
N VAL A 94 -0.69 15.59 -16.05
CA VAL A 94 -1.01 14.82 -17.24
C VAL A 94 -1.54 13.47 -16.78
N GLU A 95 -2.72 13.06 -17.25
CA GLU A 95 -3.19 11.69 -17.15
C GLU A 95 -2.06 10.79 -17.68
N THR A 96 -1.30 10.20 -16.77
CA THR A 96 -0.20 9.33 -17.14
C THR A 96 -0.84 8.06 -17.69
N VAL A 97 -0.49 7.74 -18.93
CA VAL A 97 -1.04 6.69 -19.80
C VAL A 97 -0.87 5.26 -19.22
N HIS A 98 -0.32 5.14 -18.01
CA HIS A 98 0.08 3.89 -17.37
C HIS A 98 -0.31 3.86 -15.88
N SER A 99 -1.56 4.23 -15.57
CA SER A 99 -2.13 3.91 -14.26
C SER A 99 -2.27 2.40 -14.09
N VAL A 100 -2.00 1.90 -12.87
CA VAL A 100 -2.31 0.51 -12.53
C VAL A 100 -3.83 0.35 -12.61
N ASP A 101 -4.30 -0.64 -13.36
CA ASP A 101 -5.73 -0.88 -13.56
C ASP A 101 -6.37 -1.29 -12.24
N MET A 102 -7.18 -0.36 -11.72
CA MET A 102 -7.90 -0.53 -10.47
C MET A 102 -8.92 -1.67 -10.51
N ASN A 103 -9.38 -2.09 -11.69
CA ASN A 103 -10.26 -3.25 -11.80
C ASN A 103 -9.51 -4.53 -11.48
N LEU A 104 -8.25 -4.68 -11.90
CA LEU A 104 -7.43 -5.85 -11.54
C LEU A 104 -7.24 -5.96 -10.03
N LEU A 105 -7.00 -4.84 -9.36
CA LEU A 105 -6.84 -4.80 -7.91
C LEU A 105 -8.16 -5.11 -7.17
N LYS A 106 -9.30 -4.64 -7.71
CA LYS A 106 -10.63 -5.02 -7.21
C LYS A 106 -10.92 -6.51 -7.43
N ASP A 107 -10.51 -7.07 -8.56
CA ASP A 107 -10.66 -8.49 -8.87
C ASP A 107 -9.83 -9.35 -7.91
N MET A 108 -8.60 -8.92 -7.58
CA MET A 108 -7.81 -9.57 -6.52
C MET A 108 -8.52 -9.50 -5.17
N ALA A 109 -9.04 -8.33 -4.80
CA ALA A 109 -9.74 -8.12 -3.53
C ALA A 109 -11.07 -8.89 -3.43
N ALA A 110 -11.67 -9.28 -4.55
CA ALA A 110 -12.90 -10.08 -4.58
C ALA A 110 -12.74 -11.42 -3.85
N ALA A 111 -11.55 -12.03 -3.94
CA ALA A 111 -11.24 -13.27 -3.24
C ALA A 111 -11.35 -13.13 -1.71
N TRP A 112 -11.07 -11.95 -1.17
CA TRP A 112 -11.04 -11.69 0.28
C TRP A 112 -12.38 -11.22 0.84
N GLN A 113 -13.34 -10.87 -0.02
CA GLN A 113 -14.64 -10.30 0.37
C GLN A 113 -15.39 -11.12 1.44
N PRO A 114 -15.43 -12.47 1.40
CA PRO A 114 -16.12 -13.23 2.44
C PRO A 114 -15.53 -13.00 3.83
N VAL A 115 -14.19 -12.95 3.95
CA VAL A 115 -13.51 -12.72 5.24
C VAL A 115 -13.71 -11.28 5.70
N LEU A 116 -13.58 -10.31 4.79
CA LEU A 116 -13.79 -8.89 5.11
C LEU A 116 -15.23 -8.62 5.60
N LYS A 117 -16.23 -9.28 5.01
CA LYS A 117 -17.63 -9.15 5.44
C LYS A 117 -17.86 -9.65 6.87
N GLU A 118 -17.25 -10.76 7.24
CA GLU A 118 -17.32 -11.28 8.61
C GLU A 118 -16.55 -10.36 9.57
N LEU A 119 -15.33 -9.94 9.19
CA LEU A 119 -14.45 -9.12 10.02
C LEU A 119 -15.03 -7.75 10.38
N PHE A 120 -15.74 -7.13 9.45
CA PHE A 120 -16.29 -5.78 9.63
C PHE A 120 -17.80 -5.77 9.90
N ALA A 121 -18.43 -6.92 10.15
CA ALA A 121 -19.84 -6.95 10.51
C ALA A 121 -20.05 -6.33 11.91
N PRO A 122 -21.15 -5.58 12.14
CA PRO A 122 -22.20 -5.23 11.19
C PRO A 122 -21.93 -3.93 10.40
N ASP A 123 -20.87 -3.20 10.73
CA ASP A 123 -20.63 -1.81 10.30
C ASP A 123 -20.22 -1.69 8.83
N GLY A 124 -19.69 -2.76 8.24
CA GLY A 124 -19.24 -2.82 6.85
C GLY A 124 -17.87 -2.17 6.63
N PHE A 125 -17.42 -2.13 5.37
CA PHE A 125 -16.10 -1.62 5.02
C PHE A 125 -16.09 -1.02 3.61
N HIS A 126 -15.07 -0.20 3.33
CA HIS A 126 -14.77 0.30 2.00
C HIS A 126 -13.27 0.34 1.78
N LEU A 127 -12.85 0.29 0.52
CA LEU A 127 -11.45 0.48 0.14
C LEU A 127 -11.09 1.95 0.28
N GLU A 128 -10.14 2.27 1.18
CA GLU A 128 -9.64 3.63 1.36
C GLU A 128 -8.64 3.99 0.24
N TYR A 129 -7.52 3.28 0.16
CA TYR A 129 -6.52 3.47 -0.89
C TYR A 129 -5.75 2.19 -1.17
N ILE A 130 -5.01 2.19 -2.27
CA ILE A 130 -4.04 1.15 -2.59
C ILE A 130 -2.66 1.78 -2.73
N GLY A 131 -1.74 1.30 -1.88
CA GLY A 131 -0.31 1.53 -1.98
C GLY A 131 0.42 0.28 -2.46
N CYS A 132 1.62 0.47 -2.96
CA CYS A 132 2.58 -0.57 -3.26
C CYS A 132 3.88 -0.25 -2.55
N VAL A 133 4.37 -1.21 -1.79
CA VAL A 133 5.68 -1.13 -1.15
C VAL A 133 6.68 -1.88 -2.04
N LEU A 134 7.75 -1.20 -2.44
CA LEU A 134 8.85 -1.80 -3.18
C LEU A 134 10.12 -1.80 -2.32
N SER A 135 10.72 -2.98 -2.21
CA SER A 135 12.03 -3.18 -1.57
C SER A 135 12.96 -3.89 -2.54
N ARG A 136 14.22 -3.44 -2.56
CA ARG A 136 15.32 -4.00 -3.35
C ARG A 136 16.29 -4.73 -2.42
N PRO A 137 17.12 -5.64 -2.94
CA PRO A 137 18.21 -6.20 -2.16
C PRO A 137 19.08 -5.10 -1.55
N GLY A 138 19.21 -5.12 -0.22
CA GLY A 138 19.97 -4.13 0.55
C GLY A 138 19.15 -2.97 1.11
N ASP A 139 17.87 -2.82 0.75
CA ASP A 139 16.99 -1.88 1.45
C ASP A 139 16.71 -2.40 2.88
N ALA A 140 16.56 -1.49 3.84
CA ALA A 140 16.31 -1.83 5.23
C ALA A 140 14.84 -2.20 5.49
N ASP A 141 14.61 -2.91 6.60
CA ASP A 141 13.26 -3.24 7.07
C ASP A 141 12.48 -1.99 7.48
N GLN A 142 11.14 -2.08 7.42
CA GLN A 142 10.27 -1.04 7.95
C GLN A 142 10.27 -1.08 9.48
N ASN A 143 10.34 0.09 10.12
CA ASN A 143 10.15 0.20 11.56
C ASN A 143 8.77 -0.37 11.96
N TRP A 144 8.70 -0.94 13.17
CA TRP A 144 7.44 -1.35 13.78
C TRP A 144 6.49 -0.17 13.86
N HIS A 145 5.27 -0.35 13.35
CA HIS A 145 4.22 0.67 13.36
C HIS A 145 2.85 0.00 13.31
N LEU A 146 1.83 0.78 13.68
CA LEU A 146 0.43 0.44 13.48
C LEU A 146 -0.13 1.30 12.35
N ASP A 147 -0.72 0.67 11.34
CA ASP A 147 -1.43 1.39 10.29
C ASP A 147 -2.73 2.01 10.84
N GLY A 148 -3.08 3.22 10.40
CA GLY A 148 -4.34 3.88 10.77
C GLY A 148 -4.32 4.76 12.03
N VAL A 149 -3.21 4.84 12.76
CA VAL A 149 -3.06 5.73 13.94
C VAL A 149 -3.21 7.22 13.57
N HIS A 150 -3.09 7.57 12.28
CA HIS A 150 -3.35 8.92 11.76
C HIS A 150 -4.77 9.45 12.02
N ARG A 151 -5.74 8.57 12.36
CA ARG A 151 -7.13 8.96 12.65
C ARG A 151 -7.45 9.10 14.14
N ASN A 152 -6.62 8.55 15.03
CA ASN A 152 -6.80 8.64 16.48
C ASN A 152 -5.50 9.12 17.13
N GLN A 153 -5.31 10.45 17.20
CA GLN A 153 -4.18 11.08 17.90
C GLN A 153 -4.08 10.71 19.39
N GLN A 154 -5.09 10.04 19.95
CA GLN A 154 -5.12 9.59 21.35
C GLN A 154 -4.58 8.17 21.57
N VAL A 155 -4.28 7.41 20.51
CA VAL A 155 -3.70 6.06 20.62
C VAL A 155 -2.25 6.11 20.11
N GLN A 156 -1.42 6.93 20.76
CA GLN A 156 0.01 6.71 20.73
C GLN A 156 0.33 5.82 21.93
N GLU A 157 0.77 4.59 21.69
CA GLU A 157 1.44 3.84 22.75
C GLU A 157 2.67 4.65 23.20
N PRO A 158 2.93 4.77 24.51
CA PRO A 158 4.11 5.45 24.99
C PRO A 158 5.32 4.61 24.55
N GLY A 159 6.07 5.13 23.57
CA GLY A 159 7.33 4.54 23.15
C GLY A 159 8.22 4.28 24.36
N GLU A 160 8.81 3.09 24.42
CA GLU A 160 9.74 2.71 25.47
C GLU A 160 10.78 3.83 25.65
N ARG A 161 10.84 4.40 26.85
CA ARG A 161 11.97 5.24 27.23
C ARG A 161 13.14 4.29 27.41
N GLU A 162 14.11 4.38 26.51
CA GLU A 162 15.41 3.75 26.66
C GLU A 162 15.97 4.09 28.05
N SER A 163 16.31 3.05 28.81
CA SER A 163 16.99 3.10 30.10
C SER A 163 18.49 2.92 29.93
#